data_AF-A0A1V9XXQ7-F1
#
_entry.id   AF-A0A1V9XXQ7-F1
#
_cell.length_a   1.000
_cell.length_b   1.000
_cell.length_c   1.000
_cell.angle_alpha   90.00
_cell.angle_beta   90.00
_cell.angle_gamma   90.00
#
_symmetry.space_group_name_H-M   'P 1'
#
loop_
_entity.id
_entity.type
_entity.pdbx_description
1 polymer ?
#
loop_
_entity_poly.entity_id
_entity_poly.type
_entity_poly.pdbx_seq_one_letter_code
_entity_poly.pdbx_strand_id
1 'polypeptide(L)'
;MSAKPWWSGFHVKITYPENLHPWIFPYLDSAGSIRLHGTFGALIGNVTASMNMTYEAITADDGQYGHYLPNGSFTGMLKMVHSGRADLATGPFTPYIQLFEAMHLTPHCGATKIQILSGMKHAFITRSTPYTRAFDTVTWMAIWASFTILTALIIIEEWLVLKRRLDFVMITDNLFVMMQTWLQEATKKRCWRLRFAFRRFNYGYTQMIGVVWLLTTFVIMQFFTCDLKANSVVKSPTLRLNNIHDLIQYRHKYK
;
A
#
# COMPACT_ATOMS: atom_id res chain seq x y z
N MET A 1 40.16 16.48 -48.87
CA MET A 1 38.79 17.02 -48.98
C MET A 1 37.83 15.89 -48.64
N SER A 2 37.19 15.91 -47.47
CA SER A 2 36.16 14.93 -47.13
C SER A 2 34.92 15.24 -47.98
N ALA A 3 34.47 14.26 -48.77
CA ALA A 3 33.26 14.39 -49.56
C ALA A 3 32.08 14.65 -48.61
N LYS A 4 31.33 15.74 -48.85
CA LYS A 4 30.12 16.00 -48.08
C LYS A 4 29.18 14.81 -48.26
N PRO A 5 28.64 14.25 -47.16
CA PRO A 5 27.70 13.16 -47.29
C PRO A 5 26.44 13.62 -48.02
N TRP A 6 25.80 12.70 -48.75
CA TRP A 6 24.67 13.01 -49.63
C TRP A 6 23.46 13.60 -48.89
N TRP A 7 23.37 13.41 -47.58
CA TRP A 7 22.28 13.88 -46.73
C TRP A 7 22.49 15.28 -46.13
N SER A 8 23.65 15.89 -46.37
CA SER A 8 23.96 17.24 -45.87
C SER A 8 23.04 18.28 -46.51
N GLY A 9 22.35 19.07 -45.69
CA GLY A 9 21.47 20.16 -46.15
C GLY A 9 20.01 19.75 -46.37
N PHE A 10 19.63 18.50 -46.06
CA PHE A 10 18.24 18.09 -46.09
C PHE A 10 17.43 18.83 -45.02
N HIS A 11 16.17 19.13 -45.34
CA HIS A 11 15.19 19.71 -44.44
C HIS A 11 14.10 18.67 -44.15
N VAL A 12 13.93 18.31 -42.88
CA VAL A 12 13.04 17.21 -42.46
C VAL A 12 11.84 17.76 -41.69
N LYS A 13 10.63 17.36 -42.07
CA LYS A 13 9.40 17.65 -41.33
C LYS A 13 9.16 16.59 -40.27
N ILE A 14 9.20 16.98 -39.01
CA ILE A 14 9.08 16.08 -37.88
C ILE A 14 7.77 16.36 -37.15
N THR A 15 6.88 15.37 -37.14
CA THR A 15 5.63 15.47 -36.37
C THR A 15 5.83 14.98 -34.94
N TYR A 16 5.25 15.69 -33.95
CA TYR A 16 5.40 15.39 -32.52
C TYR A 16 4.09 15.60 -31.73
N PRO A 17 3.93 14.96 -30.54
CA PRO A 17 2.79 15.20 -29.66
C PRO A 17 3.00 16.46 -28.78
N GLU A 18 1.99 17.33 -28.67
CA GLU A 18 2.13 18.65 -28.03
C GLU A 18 2.37 18.61 -26.50
N ASN A 19 2.04 17.53 -25.80
CA ASN A 19 2.05 17.49 -24.32
C ASN A 19 2.60 16.18 -23.76
N LEU A 20 3.84 15.85 -24.11
CA LEU A 20 4.46 14.59 -23.68
C LEU A 20 5.71 14.81 -22.83
N HIS A 21 5.57 15.50 -21.70
CA HIS A 21 6.66 15.62 -20.73
C HIS A 21 6.95 14.27 -20.03
N PRO A 22 8.22 13.96 -19.70
CA PRO A 22 9.46 14.68 -20.01
C PRO A 22 10.08 14.28 -21.36
N TRP A 23 9.37 13.52 -22.18
CA TRP A 23 9.87 12.88 -23.39
C TRP A 23 10.11 13.86 -24.53
N ILE A 24 9.11 14.70 -24.80
CA ILE A 24 9.14 15.73 -25.82
C ILE A 24 8.42 16.95 -25.26
N PHE A 25 9.07 18.11 -25.36
CA PHE A 25 8.40 19.38 -25.18
C PHE A 25 8.95 20.42 -26.16
N PRO A 26 8.07 21.16 -26.84
CA PRO A 26 8.48 22.18 -27.78
C PRO A 26 8.98 23.43 -27.05
N TYR A 27 9.93 24.13 -27.64
CA TYR A 27 10.32 25.48 -27.25
C TYR A 27 10.64 26.30 -28.49
N LEU A 28 10.50 27.63 -28.39
CA LEU A 28 10.86 28.54 -29.46
C LEU A 28 12.36 28.85 -29.39
N ASP A 29 13.07 28.67 -30.49
CA ASP A 29 14.45 29.13 -30.61
C ASP A 29 14.53 30.65 -30.84
N SER A 30 15.74 31.20 -30.83
CA SER A 30 15.98 32.62 -31.07
C SER A 30 15.53 33.11 -32.45
N ALA A 31 15.31 32.20 -33.41
CA ALA A 31 14.80 32.49 -34.74
C ALA A 31 13.27 32.36 -34.83
N GLY A 32 12.58 32.06 -33.71
CA GLY A 32 11.14 31.86 -33.66
C GLY A 32 10.68 30.51 -34.21
N SER A 33 11.59 29.58 -34.50
CA SER A 33 11.25 28.23 -34.95
C SER A 33 11.01 27.31 -33.76
N ILE A 34 10.07 26.38 -33.90
CA ILE A 34 9.80 25.37 -32.87
C ILE A 34 10.91 24.31 -32.90
N ARG A 35 11.57 24.13 -31.77
CA ARG A 35 12.56 23.08 -31.51
C ARG A 35 12.05 22.10 -30.47
N LEU A 36 12.51 20.86 -30.56
CA LEU A 36 12.10 19.80 -29.65
C LEU A 36 13.17 19.60 -28.59
N HIS A 37 12.75 19.60 -27.33
CA HIS A 37 13.57 19.23 -26.18
C HIS A 37 12.97 18.00 -25.48
N GLY A 38 13.63 17.50 -24.44
CA GLY A 38 13.27 16.28 -23.72
C GLY A 38 14.09 15.08 -24.20
N THR A 39 13.79 13.90 -23.68
CA THR A 39 14.56 12.68 -24.00
C THR A 39 14.61 12.40 -25.51
N PHE A 40 13.47 12.46 -26.21
CA PHE A 40 13.42 12.21 -27.66
C PHE A 40 13.65 13.48 -28.48
N GLY A 41 13.26 14.65 -27.97
CA GLY A 41 13.52 15.92 -28.66
C GLY A 41 15.02 16.20 -28.82
N ALA A 42 15.79 16.02 -27.74
CA ALA A 42 17.24 16.18 -27.77
C ALA A 42 17.93 15.14 -28.67
N LEU A 43 17.43 13.90 -28.69
CA LEU A 43 17.93 12.86 -29.60
C LEU A 43 17.80 13.30 -31.06
N ILE A 44 16.64 13.84 -31.45
CA ILE A 44 16.40 14.37 -32.80
C ILE A 44 17.31 15.55 -33.10
N GLY A 45 17.45 16.48 -32.14
CA GLY A 45 18.35 17.61 -32.28
C GLY A 45 19.79 17.18 -32.55
N ASN A 46 20.29 16.18 -31.79
CA ASN A 46 21.65 15.66 -31.97
C ASN A 46 21.82 14.90 -33.30
N VAL A 47 20.84 14.08 -33.68
CA VAL A 47 20.85 13.32 -34.95
C VAL A 47 20.83 14.28 -36.14
N THR A 48 19.92 15.24 -36.16
CA THR A 48 19.84 16.24 -37.25
C THR A 48 21.11 17.12 -37.31
N ALA A 49 21.63 17.58 -36.16
CA ALA A 49 22.87 18.36 -36.10
C ALA A 49 24.09 17.56 -36.61
N SER A 50 24.26 16.31 -36.16
CA SER A 50 25.39 15.45 -36.58
C SER A 50 25.37 15.12 -38.08
N MET A 51 24.19 15.08 -38.69
CA MET A 51 24.00 14.85 -40.11
C MET A 51 23.99 16.15 -40.95
N ASN A 52 24.19 17.31 -40.32
CA ASN A 52 24.07 18.62 -40.98
C ASN A 52 22.72 18.79 -41.69
N MET A 53 21.64 18.35 -41.03
CA MET A 53 20.26 18.52 -41.47
C MET A 53 19.59 19.64 -40.69
N THR A 54 18.55 20.22 -41.29
CA THR A 54 17.60 21.09 -40.60
C THR A 54 16.29 20.38 -40.44
N TYR A 55 15.49 20.79 -39.46
CA TYR A 55 14.15 20.25 -39.30
C TYR A 55 13.14 21.33 -38.91
N GLU A 56 11.89 21.08 -39.27
CA GLU A 56 10.70 21.81 -38.83
C GLU A 56 9.86 20.87 -37.94
N ALA A 57 9.46 21.34 -36.77
CA ALA A 57 8.59 20.59 -35.87
C ALA A 57 7.13 20.99 -36.11
N ILE A 58 6.30 20.03 -36.53
CA ILE A 58 4.88 20.22 -36.82
C ILE A 58 4.02 19.32 -35.95
N THR A 59 2.77 19.65 -35.72
CA THR A 59 1.84 18.85 -34.91
C THR A 59 0.73 18.29 -35.79
N ALA A 60 0.16 17.15 -35.38
CA ALA A 60 -0.97 16.59 -36.09
C ALA A 60 -2.22 17.44 -35.85
N ASP A 61 -3.03 17.65 -36.90
CA ASP A 61 -4.24 18.47 -36.85
C ASP A 61 -5.23 17.99 -35.75
N ASP A 62 -5.22 16.70 -35.43
CA ASP A 62 -6.05 16.07 -34.40
C ASP A 62 -5.36 15.89 -33.04
N GLY A 63 -4.07 16.24 -32.94
CA GLY A 63 -3.24 16.06 -31.75
C GLY A 63 -3.01 14.61 -31.33
N GLN A 64 -3.31 13.63 -32.18
CA GLN A 64 -3.19 12.20 -31.84
C GLN A 64 -1.89 11.58 -32.40
N TYR A 65 -1.40 10.54 -31.72
CA TYR A 65 -0.34 9.68 -32.28
C TYR A 65 -0.75 9.05 -33.60
N GLY A 66 -2.00 8.61 -33.68
CA GLY A 66 -2.52 7.89 -34.82
C GLY A 66 -2.82 6.44 -34.52
N HIS A 67 -3.87 5.94 -35.16
CA HIS A 67 -4.28 4.54 -35.11
C HIS A 67 -4.44 4.01 -36.53
N TYR A 68 -4.17 2.73 -36.71
CA TYR A 68 -4.57 2.01 -37.92
C TYR A 68 -6.06 1.71 -37.86
N LEU A 69 -6.80 2.12 -38.87
CA LEU A 69 -8.24 1.95 -38.98
C LEU A 69 -8.59 0.69 -39.79
N PRO A 70 -9.80 0.12 -39.62
CA PRO A 70 -10.23 -1.06 -40.38
C PRO A 70 -10.26 -0.88 -41.91
N ASN A 71 -10.34 0.36 -42.39
CA ASN A 71 -10.30 0.70 -43.82
C ASN A 71 -8.87 0.76 -44.39
N GLY A 72 -7.85 0.43 -43.59
CA GLY A 72 -6.45 0.46 -43.99
C GLY A 72 -5.76 1.83 -43.90
N SER A 73 -6.47 2.87 -43.45
CA SER A 73 -5.91 4.21 -43.29
C SER A 73 -5.37 4.47 -41.88
N PHE A 74 -4.53 5.50 -41.74
CA PHE A 74 -4.00 5.97 -40.46
C PHE A 74 -4.66 7.29 -40.04
N THR A 75 -4.66 7.58 -38.73
CA THR A 75 -5.00 8.90 -38.16
C THR A 75 -3.77 9.60 -37.58
N GLY A 76 -3.91 10.84 -37.08
CA GLY A 76 -2.86 11.57 -36.37
C GLY A 76 -1.51 11.67 -37.04
N MET A 77 -0.45 11.62 -36.24
CA MET A 77 0.93 11.71 -36.70
C MET A 77 1.26 10.61 -37.72
N LEU A 78 0.78 9.38 -37.51
CA LEU A 78 0.96 8.28 -38.46
C LEU A 78 0.36 8.61 -39.83
N LYS A 79 -0.82 9.24 -39.89
CA LYS A 79 -1.41 9.70 -41.15
C LYS A 79 -0.53 10.73 -41.85
N MET A 80 0.07 11.66 -41.11
CA MET A 80 0.94 12.66 -41.69
C MET A 80 2.18 12.03 -42.33
N VAL A 81 2.78 11.04 -41.68
CA VAL A 81 3.91 10.29 -42.26
C VAL A 81 3.47 9.48 -43.47
N HIS A 82 2.38 8.73 -43.36
CA HIS A 82 1.86 7.90 -44.45
C HIS A 82 1.46 8.73 -45.69
N SER A 83 1.00 9.97 -45.51
CA SER A 83 0.59 10.87 -46.59
C SER A 83 1.72 11.79 -47.10
N GLY A 84 2.93 11.70 -46.55
CA GLY A 84 4.05 12.58 -46.90
C GLY A 84 3.91 14.03 -46.42
N ARG A 85 2.98 14.31 -45.49
CA ARG A 85 2.87 15.62 -44.82
C ARG A 85 3.98 15.82 -43.76
N ALA A 86 4.49 14.72 -43.21
CA ALA A 86 5.67 14.68 -42.34
C ALA A 86 6.62 13.59 -42.84
N ASP A 87 7.92 13.76 -42.63
CA ASP A 87 8.94 12.77 -43.00
C ASP A 87 9.21 11.79 -41.85
N LEU A 88 9.07 12.26 -40.60
CA LEU A 88 9.29 11.48 -39.39
C LEU A 88 8.20 11.77 -38.36
N ALA A 89 7.73 10.73 -37.66
CA ALA A 89 6.94 10.88 -36.46
C ALA A 89 7.79 10.53 -35.23
N THR A 90 7.80 11.42 -34.23
CA THR A 90 8.53 11.21 -32.98
C THR A 90 7.62 11.08 -31.77
N GLY A 91 7.83 10.03 -31.00
CA GLY A 91 7.05 9.76 -29.80
C GLY A 91 7.15 8.30 -29.36
N PRO A 92 6.51 7.95 -28.25
CA PRO A 92 6.42 6.58 -27.75
C PRO A 92 5.41 5.79 -28.60
N PHE A 93 5.79 5.42 -29.81
CA PHE A 93 5.02 4.51 -30.63
C PHE A 93 5.23 3.08 -30.14
N THR A 94 4.13 2.42 -29.76
CA THR A 94 4.16 0.98 -29.52
C THR A 94 4.24 0.28 -30.87
N PRO A 95 5.26 -0.55 -31.13
CA PRO A 95 5.32 -1.31 -32.37
C PRO A 95 4.16 -2.30 -32.43
N TYR A 96 3.48 -2.36 -33.57
CA TYR A 96 2.49 -3.38 -33.89
C TYR A 96 2.61 -3.75 -35.37
N ILE A 97 2.11 -4.94 -35.75
CA ILE A 97 2.38 -5.55 -37.05
C ILE A 97 2.03 -4.63 -38.24
N GLN A 98 0.84 -4.00 -38.21
CA GLN A 98 0.39 -3.14 -39.30
C GLN A 98 1.22 -1.84 -39.42
N LEU A 99 1.78 -1.35 -38.31
CA LEU A 99 2.69 -0.21 -38.35
C LEU A 99 4.05 -0.58 -38.97
N PHE A 100 4.55 -1.78 -38.66
CA PHE A 100 5.80 -2.28 -39.22
C PHE A 100 5.69 -2.58 -40.74
N GLU A 101 4.53 -3.03 -41.20
CA GLU A 101 4.26 -3.27 -42.62
C GLU A 101 4.13 -1.98 -43.43
N ALA A 102 3.57 -0.92 -42.83
CA ALA A 102 3.30 0.34 -43.51
C ALA A 102 4.46 1.37 -43.42
N MET A 103 5.33 1.27 -42.41
CA MET A 103 6.33 2.28 -42.10
C MET A 103 7.66 1.68 -41.64
N HIS A 104 8.74 2.40 -41.93
CA HIS A 104 10.05 2.06 -41.40
C HIS A 104 10.18 2.54 -39.95
N LEU A 105 10.33 1.59 -39.03
CA LEU A 105 10.55 1.89 -37.61
C LEU A 105 12.05 1.92 -37.31
N THR A 106 12.46 2.92 -36.54
CA THR A 106 13.83 2.97 -36.00
C THR A 106 14.01 1.90 -34.92
N PRO A 107 15.24 1.43 -34.67
CA PRO A 107 15.53 0.57 -33.52
C PRO A 107 14.99 1.17 -32.22
N HIS A 108 14.47 0.31 -31.34
CA HIS A 108 13.82 0.74 -30.11
C HIS A 108 14.85 1.40 -29.17
N CYS A 109 14.60 2.65 -28.81
CA CYS A 109 15.44 3.44 -27.90
C CYS A 109 15.07 3.26 -26.42
N GLY A 110 14.00 2.52 -26.12
CA GLY A 110 13.59 2.18 -24.76
C GLY A 110 12.51 1.10 -24.74
N ALA A 111 12.46 0.34 -23.64
CA ALA A 111 11.41 -0.63 -23.38
C ALA A 111 10.51 -0.12 -22.25
N THR A 112 9.20 -0.09 -22.48
CA THR A 112 8.20 0.23 -21.46
C THR A 112 7.38 -1.02 -21.13
N LYS A 113 6.76 -1.01 -19.96
CA LYS A 113 5.84 -2.07 -19.51
C LYS A 113 4.49 -1.43 -19.18
N ILE A 114 3.41 -2.12 -19.48
CA ILE A 114 2.08 -1.73 -19.01
C ILE A 114 2.09 -1.89 -17.49
N GLN A 115 1.80 -0.81 -16.77
CA GLN A 115 1.72 -0.77 -15.32
C GLN A 115 0.37 -0.22 -14.89
N ILE A 116 -0.16 -0.74 -13.79
CA ILE A 116 -1.40 -0.25 -13.19
C ILE A 116 -1.02 0.82 -12.17
N LEU A 117 -1.41 2.06 -12.43
CA LEU A 117 -1.32 3.13 -11.45
C LEU A 117 -2.64 3.18 -10.68
N SER A 118 -2.60 2.84 -9.39
CA SER A 118 -3.75 2.96 -8.49
C SER A 118 -3.52 4.08 -7.48
N GLY A 119 -4.51 4.97 -7.35
CA GLY A 119 -4.52 6.00 -6.32
C GLY A 119 -5.04 5.47 -4.99
N MET A 120 -4.56 6.02 -3.87
CA MET A 120 -5.08 5.72 -2.54
C MET A 120 -5.38 7.02 -1.78
N LYS A 121 -6.56 7.10 -1.14
CA LYS A 121 -6.94 8.28 -0.33
C LYS A 121 -6.13 8.36 0.97
N HIS A 122 -5.82 7.20 1.56
CA HIS A 122 -5.02 7.09 2.76
C HIS A 122 -4.01 5.93 2.60
N ALA A 123 -2.77 6.15 3.03
CA ALA A 123 -1.71 5.14 2.94
C ALA A 123 -1.92 3.95 3.89
N PHE A 124 -2.67 4.16 4.97
CA PHE A 124 -2.87 3.21 6.04
C PHE A 124 -4.34 3.12 6.45
N ILE A 125 -4.74 1.94 6.91
CA ILE A 125 -6.10 1.70 7.38
C ILE A 125 -6.26 2.27 8.80
N THR A 126 -7.17 3.20 9.00
CA THR A 126 -7.54 3.72 10.33
C THR A 126 -8.70 2.90 10.91
N ARG A 127 -8.38 1.86 11.69
CA ARG A 127 -9.40 1.13 12.48
C ARG A 127 -9.31 1.56 13.94
N SER A 128 -10.46 1.78 14.58
CA SER A 128 -10.57 2.18 15.99
C SER A 128 -10.36 1.04 16.98
N THR A 129 -10.14 -0.20 16.52
CA THR A 129 -10.10 -1.41 17.38
C THR A 129 -8.76 -2.17 17.37
N PRO A 130 -7.58 -1.53 17.46
CA PRO A 130 -6.33 -2.28 17.60
C PRO A 130 -6.22 -2.99 18.95
N TYR A 131 -6.81 -2.42 20.01
CA TYR A 131 -6.67 -2.92 21.39
C TYR A 131 -7.26 -4.31 21.63
N THR A 132 -8.41 -4.61 21.01
CA THR A 132 -9.06 -5.93 21.17
C THR A 132 -8.42 -7.01 20.31
N ARG A 133 -7.58 -6.62 19.34
CA ARG A 133 -6.84 -7.52 18.44
C ARG A 133 -5.47 -7.94 18.98
N ALA A 134 -5.09 -7.46 20.16
CA ALA A 134 -3.80 -7.85 20.75
C ALA A 134 -3.75 -9.36 21.09
N PHE A 135 -4.91 -9.98 21.28
CA PHE A 135 -5.04 -11.42 21.43
C PHE A 135 -6.12 -11.95 20.49
N ASP A 136 -5.93 -13.18 20.03
CA ASP A 136 -6.94 -13.92 19.29
C ASP A 136 -8.17 -14.21 20.16
N THR A 137 -9.32 -14.40 19.51
CA THR A 137 -10.58 -14.72 20.18
C THR A 137 -10.44 -15.93 21.12
N VAL A 138 -9.68 -16.95 20.72
CA VAL A 138 -9.44 -18.16 21.53
C VAL A 138 -8.72 -17.81 22.83
N THR A 139 -7.69 -16.96 22.77
CA THR A 139 -6.93 -16.51 23.95
C THR A 139 -7.80 -15.69 24.89
N TRP A 140 -8.64 -14.80 24.36
CA TRP A 140 -9.62 -14.08 25.18
C TRP A 140 -10.59 -15.01 25.90
N MET A 141 -11.12 -16.02 25.19
CA MET A 141 -11.99 -17.03 25.80
C MET A 141 -11.26 -17.84 26.87
N ALA A 142 -10.00 -18.20 26.65
CA ALA A 142 -9.18 -18.91 27.64
C ALA A 142 -8.91 -18.06 28.90
N ILE A 143 -8.66 -16.76 28.74
CA ILE A 143 -8.51 -15.82 29.86
C ILE A 143 -9.80 -15.79 30.69
N TRP A 144 -10.95 -15.59 30.04
CA TRP A 144 -12.27 -15.60 30.72
C TRP A 144 -12.57 -16.93 31.40
N ALA A 145 -12.25 -18.05 30.76
CA ALA A 145 -12.40 -19.38 31.34
C ALA A 145 -11.51 -19.55 32.58
N SER A 146 -10.23 -19.16 32.51
CA SER A 146 -9.29 -19.27 33.63
C SER A 146 -9.74 -18.44 34.83
N PHE A 147 -10.24 -17.23 34.58
CA PHE A 147 -10.80 -16.34 35.57
C PHE A 147 -12.02 -16.94 36.29
N THR A 148 -12.92 -17.55 35.52
CA THR A 148 -14.12 -18.21 36.05
C THR A 148 -13.77 -19.44 36.87
N ILE A 149 -12.83 -20.27 36.38
CA ILE A 149 -12.37 -21.48 37.06
C ILE A 149 -11.71 -21.13 38.40
N LEU A 150 -10.81 -20.15 38.43
CA LEU A 150 -10.14 -19.74 39.66
C LEU A 150 -11.11 -19.15 40.69
N THR A 151 -12.05 -18.33 40.25
CA THR A 151 -13.11 -17.79 41.12
C THR A 151 -13.96 -18.93 41.70
N ALA A 152 -14.33 -19.92 40.88
CA ALA A 152 -15.07 -21.10 41.32
C ALA A 152 -14.26 -21.93 42.33
N LEU A 153 -12.97 -22.17 42.10
CA LEU A 153 -12.10 -22.91 43.03
C LEU A 153 -12.02 -22.23 44.39
N ILE A 154 -11.88 -20.90 44.44
CA ILE A 154 -11.88 -20.14 45.70
C ILE A 154 -13.22 -20.29 46.42
N ILE A 155 -14.34 -20.15 45.70
CA ILE A 155 -15.69 -20.29 46.28
C ILE A 155 -15.91 -21.71 46.82
N ILE A 156 -15.47 -22.73 46.08
CA ILE A 156 -15.58 -24.14 46.48
C ILE A 156 -14.76 -24.40 47.74
N GLU A 157 -13.55 -23.86 47.85
CA GLU A 157 -12.74 -23.96 49.05
C GLU A 157 -13.41 -23.31 50.27
N GLU A 158 -13.97 -22.11 50.10
CA GLU A 158 -14.68 -21.43 51.19
C GLU A 158 -15.93 -22.21 51.65
N TRP A 159 -16.61 -22.85 50.72
CA TRP A 159 -17.81 -23.63 51.01
C TRP A 159 -17.49 -24.98 51.64
N LEU A 160 -16.58 -25.76 51.04
CA LEU A 160 -16.29 -27.14 51.47
C LEU A 160 -15.31 -27.19 52.65
N VAL A 161 -14.20 -26.46 52.57
CA VAL A 161 -13.10 -26.57 53.54
C VAL A 161 -13.36 -25.68 54.75
N LEU A 162 -13.75 -24.42 54.52
CA LEU A 162 -14.01 -23.47 55.59
C LEU A 162 -15.45 -23.52 56.13
N LYS A 163 -16.33 -24.33 55.49
CA LYS A 163 -17.75 -24.51 55.87
C LYS A 163 -18.51 -23.19 56.02
N ARG A 164 -18.15 -22.18 55.22
CA ARG A 164 -18.81 -20.86 55.23
C ARG A 164 -20.10 -20.90 54.42
N ARG A 165 -21.11 -20.15 54.84
CA ARG A 165 -22.31 -19.94 54.02
C ARG A 165 -21.96 -19.05 52.82
N LEU A 166 -22.42 -19.48 51.65
CA LEU A 166 -22.30 -18.71 50.42
C LEU A 166 -23.29 -17.53 50.48
N ASP A 167 -22.76 -16.32 50.43
CA ASP A 167 -23.54 -15.08 50.26
C ASP A 167 -23.14 -14.45 48.91
N PHE A 168 -24.11 -13.81 48.25
CA PHE A 168 -23.89 -13.12 46.97
C PHE A 168 -22.77 -12.09 47.08
N VAL A 169 -22.71 -11.35 48.20
CA VAL A 169 -21.67 -10.35 48.47
C VAL A 169 -20.29 -10.98 48.47
N MET A 170 -20.15 -12.20 49.00
CA MET A 170 -18.87 -12.91 49.03
C MET A 170 -18.40 -13.30 47.63
N ILE A 171 -19.32 -13.77 46.78
CA ILE A 171 -19.04 -14.15 45.39
C ILE A 171 -18.60 -12.91 44.60
N THR A 172 -19.33 -11.80 44.71
CA THR A 172 -18.96 -10.55 44.03
C THR A 172 -17.63 -10.00 44.52
N ASP A 173 -17.37 -10.03 45.84
CA ASP A 173 -16.10 -9.56 46.41
C ASP A 173 -14.92 -10.40 45.87
N ASN A 174 -15.05 -11.73 45.81
CA ASN A 174 -14.02 -12.60 45.26
C ASN A 174 -13.79 -12.33 43.76
N LEU A 175 -14.85 -12.13 42.98
CA LEU A 175 -14.77 -11.78 41.56
C LEU A 175 -14.04 -10.43 41.35
N PHE A 176 -14.38 -9.41 42.14
CA PHE A 176 -13.74 -8.09 42.06
C PHE A 176 -12.26 -8.15 42.43
N VAL A 177 -11.88 -8.93 43.45
CA VAL A 177 -10.46 -9.13 43.81
C VAL A 177 -9.69 -9.80 42.67
N MET A 178 -10.28 -10.79 42.00
CA MET A 178 -9.67 -11.42 40.83
C MET A 178 -9.53 -10.41 39.67
N MET A 179 -10.52 -9.53 39.47
CA MET A 179 -10.45 -8.50 38.42
C MET A 179 -9.42 -7.42 38.73
N GLN A 180 -9.30 -6.99 40.00
CA GLN A 180 -8.29 -6.04 40.45
C GLN A 180 -6.88 -6.59 40.29
N THR A 181 -6.67 -7.86 40.64
CA THR A 181 -5.36 -8.52 40.44
C THR A 181 -5.03 -8.69 38.95
N TRP A 182 -6.02 -9.01 38.11
CA TRP A 182 -5.86 -9.00 36.66
C TRP A 182 -5.42 -7.63 36.12
N LEU A 183 -6.07 -6.56 36.57
CA LEU A 183 -5.72 -5.18 36.21
C LEU A 183 -4.43 -4.68 36.85
N GLN A 184 -3.74 -5.52 37.63
CA GLN A 184 -2.54 -5.18 38.40
C GLN A 184 -2.74 -3.97 39.32
N GLU A 185 -3.98 -3.70 39.72
CA GLU A 185 -4.27 -2.58 40.60
C GLU A 185 -3.76 -2.94 42.00
N ALA A 186 -2.82 -2.14 42.51
CA ALA A 186 -2.38 -2.28 43.89
C ALA A 186 -3.60 -2.11 44.79
N THR A 187 -3.99 -3.19 45.46
CA THR A 187 -5.14 -3.20 46.38
C THR A 187 -4.85 -2.25 47.54
N LYS A 188 -5.28 -0.99 47.39
CA LYS A 188 -5.01 0.05 48.38
C LYS A 188 -5.57 -0.38 49.73
N LYS A 189 -4.75 -0.21 50.78
CA LYS A 189 -4.91 -0.55 52.20
C LYS A 189 -6.22 -0.13 52.91
N ARG A 190 -7.26 0.37 52.23
CA ARG A 190 -8.47 0.92 52.86
C ARG A 190 -9.61 -0.06 53.09
N CYS A 191 -9.63 -1.23 52.47
CA CYS A 191 -10.69 -2.19 52.76
C CYS A 191 -10.20 -3.19 53.81
N TRP A 192 -10.66 -3.05 55.05
CA TRP A 192 -10.47 -4.04 56.12
C TRP A 192 -10.91 -5.45 55.65
N ARG A 193 -11.84 -5.53 54.69
CA ARG A 193 -12.25 -6.76 53.96
C ARG A 193 -11.17 -7.37 53.06
N LEU A 194 -10.30 -6.57 52.45
CA LEU A 194 -9.17 -7.08 51.63
C LEU A 194 -7.99 -7.52 52.50
N ARG A 195 -7.78 -6.88 53.66
CA ARG A 195 -6.91 -7.45 54.69
C ARG A 195 -7.46 -8.79 55.18
N PHE A 196 -8.78 -8.99 55.15
CA PHE A 196 -9.42 -10.28 55.36
C PHE A 196 -9.22 -11.26 54.18
N ALA A 197 -9.24 -10.79 52.93
CA ALA A 197 -8.91 -11.61 51.75
C ALA A 197 -7.44 -12.03 51.68
N PHE A 198 -6.50 -11.16 52.08
CA PHE A 198 -5.10 -11.54 52.24
C PHE A 198 -4.81 -12.33 53.52
N ARG A 199 -5.62 -12.14 54.58
CA ARG A 199 -5.60 -13.03 55.77
C ARG A 199 -6.27 -14.38 55.48
N ARG A 200 -7.13 -14.50 54.46
CA ARG A 200 -7.61 -15.79 53.90
C ARG A 200 -6.46 -16.57 53.25
N PHE A 201 -5.45 -15.89 52.71
CA PHE A 201 -4.22 -16.53 52.20
C PHE A 201 -3.30 -17.13 53.29
N ASN A 202 -3.70 -17.16 54.57
CA ASN A 202 -2.96 -17.92 55.59
C ASN A 202 -3.16 -19.44 55.48
N TYR A 203 -4.09 -19.91 54.65
CA TYR A 203 -4.18 -21.32 54.28
C TYR A 203 -3.29 -21.56 53.06
N GLY A 204 -2.31 -22.46 53.19
CA GLY A 204 -1.26 -22.65 52.18
C GLY A 204 -1.76 -22.84 50.74
N TYR A 205 -2.93 -23.46 50.55
CA TYR A 205 -3.51 -23.72 49.22
C TYR A 205 -3.97 -22.44 48.50
N THR A 206 -4.81 -21.61 49.12
CA THR A 206 -5.21 -20.32 48.53
C THR A 206 -3.99 -19.47 48.16
N GLN A 207 -2.95 -19.46 49.00
CA GLN A 207 -1.75 -18.64 48.77
C GLN A 207 -1.03 -19.07 47.49
N MET A 208 -0.84 -20.38 47.30
CA MET A 208 -0.23 -20.90 46.08
C MET A 208 -1.05 -20.54 44.83
N ILE A 209 -2.37 -20.68 44.90
CA ILE A 209 -3.28 -20.32 43.78
C ILE A 209 -3.16 -18.83 43.47
N GLY A 210 -3.17 -17.98 44.50
CA GLY A 210 -3.01 -16.53 44.34
C GLY A 210 -1.66 -16.14 43.72
N VAL A 211 -0.57 -16.78 44.14
CA VAL A 211 0.78 -16.55 43.58
C VAL A 211 0.83 -16.98 42.11
N VAL A 212 0.30 -18.16 41.78
CA VAL A 212 0.24 -18.64 40.39
C VAL A 212 -0.58 -17.68 39.54
N TRP A 213 -1.75 -17.24 40.02
CA TRP A 213 -2.58 -16.26 39.31
C TRP A 213 -1.86 -14.93 39.10
N LEU A 214 -1.20 -14.39 40.13
CA LEU A 214 -0.43 -13.14 40.01
C LEU A 214 0.71 -13.29 38.99
N LEU A 215 1.42 -14.41 38.97
CA LEU A 215 2.46 -14.67 37.97
C LEU A 215 1.87 -14.74 36.55
N THR A 216 0.77 -15.47 36.38
CA THR A 216 0.10 -15.62 35.07
C THR A 216 -0.40 -14.29 34.55
N THR A 217 -1.09 -13.50 35.37
CA THR A 217 -1.60 -12.18 34.99
C THR A 217 -0.47 -11.19 34.70
N PHE A 218 0.63 -11.26 35.45
CA PHE A 218 1.84 -10.49 35.16
C PHE A 218 2.37 -10.81 33.76
N VAL A 219 2.59 -12.10 33.45
CA VAL A 219 3.11 -12.53 32.16
C VAL A 219 2.18 -12.12 31.01
N ILE A 220 0.87 -12.36 31.14
CA ILE A 220 -0.11 -12.01 30.10
C ILE A 220 -0.13 -10.50 29.84
N MET A 221 -0.11 -9.68 30.90
CA MET A 221 -0.09 -8.22 30.74
C MET A 221 1.19 -7.70 30.10
N GLN A 222 2.35 -8.33 30.36
CA GLN A 222 3.59 -7.98 29.65
C GLN A 222 3.47 -8.31 28.16
N PHE A 223 2.97 -9.49 27.80
CA PHE A 223 2.73 -9.85 26.40
C PHE A 223 1.75 -8.91 25.71
N PHE A 224 0.60 -8.63 26.35
CA PHE A 224 -0.40 -7.70 25.84
C PHE A 224 0.20 -6.32 25.58
N THR A 225 1.00 -5.81 26.52
CA THR A 225 1.63 -4.49 26.40
C THR A 225 2.67 -4.47 25.28
N CYS A 226 3.50 -5.52 25.15
CA CYS A 226 4.48 -5.64 24.08
C CYS A 226 3.83 -5.69 22.71
N ASP A 227 2.79 -6.51 22.55
CA ASP A 227 2.05 -6.63 21.29
C ASP A 227 1.31 -5.33 20.94
N LEU A 228 0.66 -4.70 21.91
CA LEU A 228 0.00 -3.42 21.71
C LEU A 228 0.98 -2.33 21.26
N LYS A 229 2.18 -2.30 21.85
CA LYS A 229 3.25 -1.38 21.42
C LYS A 229 3.66 -1.69 19.98
N ALA A 230 3.92 -2.94 19.63
CA ALA A 230 4.28 -3.33 18.27
C ALA A 230 3.20 -2.92 17.25
N ASN A 231 1.94 -3.20 17.56
CA ASN A 231 0.79 -2.86 16.72
C ASN A 231 0.49 -1.35 16.65
N SER A 232 0.91 -0.57 17.66
CA SER A 232 0.80 0.89 17.63
C SER A 232 1.84 1.56 16.73
N VAL A 233 3.01 0.92 16.57
CA VAL A 233 4.12 1.41 15.73
C VAL A 233 3.85 1.10 14.26
N VAL A 234 3.39 -0.11 13.96
CA VAL A 234 3.21 -0.58 12.58
C VAL A 234 1.76 -0.44 12.14
N LYS A 235 1.49 0.55 11.28
CA LYS A 235 0.17 0.68 10.65
C LYS A 235 0.08 -0.24 9.45
N SER A 236 -1.01 -1.03 9.36
CA SER A 236 -1.26 -1.85 8.20
C SER A 236 -1.50 -0.99 6.96
N PRO A 237 -0.82 -1.25 5.83
CA PRO A 237 -1.02 -0.50 4.61
C PRO A 237 -2.45 -0.72 4.08
N THR A 238 -2.98 0.30 3.42
CA THR A 238 -4.21 0.13 2.62
C THR A 238 -3.98 -0.93 1.55
N LEU A 239 -5.01 -1.69 1.23
CA LEU A 239 -4.98 -2.70 0.19
C LEU A 239 -4.42 -2.11 -1.11
N ARG A 240 -3.40 -2.74 -1.67
CA ARG A 240 -2.78 -2.37 -2.95
C ARG A 240 -3.09 -3.44 -3.98
N LEU A 241 -3.38 -2.99 -5.20
CA LEU A 241 -3.53 -3.87 -6.36
C LEU A 241 -2.12 -4.17 -6.89
N ASN A 242 -1.71 -5.43 -6.80
CA ASN A 242 -0.40 -5.87 -7.30
C ASN A 242 -0.53 -6.41 -8.72
N ASN A 243 -1.69 -6.97 -9.08
CA ASN A 243 -1.92 -7.59 -10.37
C ASN A 243 -3.38 -7.40 -10.85
N ILE A 244 -3.65 -7.75 -12.10
CA ILE A 244 -5.00 -7.65 -12.70
C ILE A 244 -5.99 -8.63 -12.04
N HIS A 245 -5.51 -9.76 -11.52
CA HIS A 245 -6.38 -10.74 -10.85
C HIS A 245 -6.96 -10.17 -9.56
N ASP A 246 -6.21 -9.31 -8.85
CA ASP A 246 -6.69 -8.60 -7.67
C ASP A 246 -7.92 -7.75 -8.02
N LEU A 247 -7.93 -7.07 -9.17
CA LEU A 247 -9.09 -6.28 -9.62
C LEU A 247 -10.33 -7.15 -9.81
N ILE A 248 -10.17 -8.34 -10.39
CA ILE A 248 -11.27 -9.28 -10.62
C ILE A 248 -11.78 -9.82 -9.28
N GLN A 249 -10.87 -10.23 -8.40
CA GLN A 249 -11.22 -10.80 -7.09
C GLN A 249 -11.94 -9.78 -6.21
N TYR A 250 -11.46 -8.54 -6.15
CA TYR A 250 -12.07 -7.50 -5.31
C TYR A 250 -13.40 -6.98 -5.86
N ARG A 251 -13.64 -7.05 -7.17
CA ARG A 251 -14.93 -6.66 -7.77
C ARG A 251 -16.11 -7.43 -7.16
N HIS A 252 -15.92 -8.71 -6.83
CA HIS A 252 -16.98 -9.55 -6.26
C HIS A 252 -17.24 -9.28 -4.78
N LYS A 253 -16.28 -8.72 -4.05
CA LYS A 253 -16.37 -8.50 -2.60
C LYS A 253 -17.12 -7.22 -2.21
N TYR A 254 -17.25 -6.27 -3.14
CA TYR A 254 -17.85 -4.96 -2.89
C TYR A 254 -19.13 -4.71 -3.71
N LYS A 255 -19.76 -5.78 -4.21
CA LYS A 255 -21.17 -5.77 -4.64
C LYS A 255 -22.03 -6.24 -3.49
#